data_AF-A0A966FPR1-F1
#
_entry.id   AF-A0A966FPR1-F1
#
_cell.length_a   1.000
_cell.length_b   1.000
_cell.length_c   1.000
_cell.angle_alpha   90.00
_cell.angle_beta   90.00
_cell.angle_gamma   90.00
#
_symmetry.space_group_name_H-M   'P 1'
#
loop_
_entity.id
_entity.type
_entity.pdbx_description
1 polymer ?
#
loop_
_entity_poly.entity_id
_entity_poly.type
_entity_poly.pdbx_seq_one_letter_code
_entity_poly.pdbx_strand_id
1 'polypeptide(L)'
;MNKNGETVATFGQKGGPATNFYGFSGTDFYQKDYGEFLYPLGIFVRDKKIYVADTSNSRVQVIPLSIFFDIIPPKISVQNSPERFINENSFNITFKVSDDRTPQDKINIYININGNGFNKISGGDTLRLINLSEGPCRIFAKAVDPAGNESDPIKIEFIVDLTPPEINFSLSGSTENNKVTLNGSVSDGLSGV
;
A
#
# COMPACT_ATOMS: atom_id res chain seq x y z
N MET A 1 6.09 -26.35 10.23
CA MET A 1 7.19 -26.25 9.25
C MET A 1 8.07 -27.48 9.38
N ASN A 2 8.47 -28.11 8.27
CA ASN A 2 9.48 -29.15 8.31
C ASN A 2 10.89 -28.53 8.40
N LYS A 3 11.91 -29.39 8.52
CA LYS A 3 13.34 -29.03 8.59
C LYS A 3 13.87 -28.22 7.39
N ASN A 4 13.10 -28.13 6.30
CA ASN A 4 13.44 -27.34 5.12
C ASN A 4 12.71 -25.98 5.08
N GLY A 5 11.96 -25.62 6.13
CA GLY A 5 11.16 -24.40 6.16
C GLY A 5 9.84 -24.51 5.39
N GLU A 6 9.46 -25.70 4.91
CA GLU A 6 8.20 -25.90 4.20
C GLU A 6 7.05 -25.99 5.20
N THR A 7 6.01 -25.21 4.98
CA THR A 7 4.78 -25.27 5.78
C THR A 7 3.97 -26.49 5.37
N VAL A 8 4.03 -27.55 6.18
CA VAL A 8 3.09 -28.67 6.09
C VAL A 8 1.82 -28.27 6.86
N ALA A 9 0.76 -27.92 6.13
CA ALA A 9 -0.56 -27.76 6.71
C ALA A 9 -1.30 -29.10 6.59
N THR A 10 -1.68 -29.67 7.73
CA THR A 10 -2.51 -30.88 7.77
C THR A 10 -3.97 -30.46 7.79
N PHE A 11 -4.72 -30.83 6.77
CA PHE A 11 -6.18 -30.74 6.78
C PHE A 11 -6.75 -32.11 7.19
N GLY A 12 -7.51 -32.14 8.30
CA GLY A 12 -8.19 -33.33 8.83
C GLY A 12 -8.01 -33.54 10.33
N GLN A 13 -9.09 -33.40 11.11
CA GLN A 13 -9.26 -34.11 12.40
C GLN A 13 -10.31 -35.23 12.24
N LYS A 14 -10.42 -36.10 13.27
CA LYS A 14 -11.27 -37.30 13.39
C LYS A 14 -11.78 -37.86 12.04
N GLY A 15 -10.85 -38.39 11.23
CA GLY A 15 -11.14 -38.87 9.88
C GLY A 15 -10.07 -38.54 8.84
N GLY A 16 -9.03 -37.79 9.22
CA GLY A 16 -7.85 -37.51 8.37
C GLY A 16 -7.36 -38.74 7.60
N PRO A 17 -6.65 -38.54 6.46
CA PRO A 17 -6.57 -39.48 5.33
C PRO A 17 -6.57 -40.93 5.80
N ALA A 18 -7.75 -41.57 5.68
CA ALA A 18 -8.10 -42.82 6.36
C ALA A 18 -6.95 -43.83 6.40
N THR A 19 -6.20 -43.88 7.50
CA THR A 19 -5.08 -44.81 7.65
C THR A 19 -5.56 -46.24 7.93
N ASN A 20 -6.84 -46.44 8.28
CA ASN A 20 -7.43 -47.76 8.51
C ASN A 20 -8.93 -47.79 8.14
N PHE A 21 -9.23 -48.32 6.95
CA PHE A 21 -10.62 -48.58 6.50
C PHE A 21 -11.34 -49.70 7.28
N TYR A 22 -10.60 -50.55 7.99
CA TYR A 22 -11.12 -51.81 8.54
C TYR A 22 -11.45 -51.79 10.04
N GLY A 23 -11.38 -50.63 10.72
CA GLY A 23 -11.38 -50.57 12.19
C GLY A 23 -12.56 -49.87 12.87
N PHE A 24 -13.60 -49.41 12.16
CA PHE A 24 -14.61 -48.53 12.76
C PHE A 24 -16.06 -48.99 12.50
N SER A 25 -16.80 -49.19 13.59
CA SER A 25 -18.26 -49.33 13.62
C SER A 25 -18.88 -48.04 14.18
N GLY A 26 -19.52 -47.22 13.33
CA GLY A 26 -20.22 -46.00 13.76
C GLY A 26 -20.69 -45.11 12.61
N THR A 27 -21.77 -44.34 12.83
CA THR A 27 -22.48 -43.51 11.83
C THR A 27 -21.86 -42.13 11.56
N ASP A 28 -20.82 -41.73 12.31
CA ASP A 28 -20.17 -40.40 12.20
C ASP A 28 -19.20 -40.27 11.00
N PHE A 29 -19.13 -41.28 10.13
CA PHE A 29 -18.10 -41.40 9.09
C PHE A 29 -18.23 -40.38 7.94
N TYR A 30 -19.42 -39.80 7.75
CA TYR A 30 -19.74 -38.90 6.64
C TYR A 30 -19.87 -37.44 7.07
N GLN A 31 -19.04 -36.97 8.00
CA GLN A 31 -18.99 -35.54 8.28
C GLN A 31 -18.44 -34.84 7.02
N LYS A 32 -19.36 -34.14 6.35
CA LYS A 32 -19.11 -33.37 5.12
C LYS A 32 -18.81 -31.92 5.49
N ASP A 33 -18.25 -31.69 6.67
CA ASP A 33 -17.88 -30.35 7.07
C ASP A 33 -16.68 -29.85 6.25
N TYR A 34 -16.55 -28.54 6.18
CA TYR A 34 -15.47 -27.91 5.43
C TYR A 34 -14.13 -28.15 6.13
N GLY A 35 -13.12 -28.56 5.37
CA GLY A 35 -11.78 -28.92 5.88
C GLY A 35 -11.62 -30.37 6.32
N GLU A 36 -12.70 -31.15 6.36
CA GLU A 36 -12.68 -32.57 6.68
C GLU A 36 -12.66 -33.42 5.40
N PHE A 37 -11.89 -34.50 5.40
CA PHE A 37 -11.69 -35.34 4.23
C PHE A 37 -11.83 -36.81 4.57
N LEU A 38 -12.48 -37.55 3.69
CA LEU A 38 -12.65 -38.99 3.76
C LEU A 38 -12.11 -39.62 2.46
N TYR A 39 -10.83 -39.99 2.51
CA TYR A 39 -10.08 -40.60 1.40
C TYR A 39 -9.94 -39.69 0.16
N PRO A 40 -9.25 -38.53 0.31
CA PRO A 40 -8.95 -37.67 -0.82
C PRO A 40 -7.91 -38.32 -1.75
N LEU A 41 -8.23 -38.42 -3.05
CA LEU A 41 -7.36 -39.07 -4.04
C LEU A 41 -6.80 -38.13 -5.11
N GLY A 42 -7.41 -36.95 -5.28
CA GLY A 42 -7.02 -35.98 -6.29
C GLY A 42 -6.86 -34.59 -5.71
N ILE A 43 -5.82 -33.88 -6.14
CA ILE A 43 -5.63 -32.46 -5.89
C ILE A 43 -5.38 -31.75 -7.21
N PHE A 44 -6.04 -30.61 -7.40
CA PHE A 44 -5.84 -29.74 -8.55
C PHE A 44 -5.84 -28.28 -8.08
N VAL A 45 -4.98 -27.44 -8.65
CA VAL A 45 -4.87 -26.03 -8.26
C VAL A 45 -5.16 -25.16 -9.46
N ARG A 46 -6.10 -24.22 -9.31
CA ARG A 46 -6.47 -23.27 -10.36
C ARG A 46 -7.13 -22.02 -9.76
N ASP A 47 -6.86 -20.85 -10.33
CA ASP A 47 -7.53 -19.58 -9.98
C ASP A 47 -7.52 -19.28 -8.47
N LYS A 48 -6.34 -19.41 -7.85
CA LYS A 48 -6.13 -19.24 -6.40
C LYS A 48 -6.96 -20.17 -5.50
N LYS A 49 -7.36 -21.34 -6.02
CA LYS A 49 -8.14 -22.36 -5.30
C LYS A 49 -7.51 -23.73 -5.46
N ILE A 50 -7.62 -24.54 -4.40
CA ILE A 50 -7.28 -25.96 -4.36
C ILE A 50 -8.59 -26.74 -4.47
N TYR A 51 -8.65 -27.68 -5.39
CA TYR A 51 -9.76 -28.60 -5.59
C TYR A 51 -9.29 -29.97 -5.11
N VAL A 52 -9.96 -30.51 -4.09
CA VAL A 52 -9.64 -31.83 -3.53
C VAL A 52 -10.78 -32.78 -3.84
N ALA A 53 -10.51 -33.81 -4.63
CA ALA A 53 -11.46 -34.90 -4.90
C ALA A 53 -11.47 -35.85 -3.69
N ASP A 54 -12.53 -35.73 -2.88
CA ASP A 54 -12.72 -36.40 -1.61
C ASP A 54 -13.60 -37.64 -1.83
N THR A 55 -12.96 -38.72 -2.28
CA THR A 55 -13.59 -39.83 -2.99
C THR A 55 -14.69 -40.51 -2.16
N SER A 56 -14.41 -40.83 -0.88
CA SER A 56 -15.39 -41.53 -0.04
C SER A 56 -16.45 -40.59 0.55
N ASN A 57 -16.24 -39.27 0.48
CA ASN A 57 -17.29 -38.29 0.74
C ASN A 57 -18.12 -37.93 -0.51
N SER A 58 -17.80 -38.50 -1.67
CA SER A 58 -18.47 -38.25 -2.96
C SER A 58 -18.57 -36.76 -3.29
N ARG A 59 -17.50 -36.00 -3.06
CA ARG A 59 -17.45 -34.55 -3.31
C ARG A 59 -16.11 -34.08 -3.86
N VAL A 60 -16.13 -32.89 -4.46
CA VAL A 60 -14.93 -32.08 -4.66
C VAL A 60 -15.01 -30.89 -3.72
N GLN A 61 -14.05 -30.76 -2.82
CA GLN A 61 -13.98 -29.60 -1.93
C GLN A 61 -13.07 -28.53 -2.53
N VAL A 62 -13.54 -27.28 -2.53
CA VAL A 62 -12.81 -26.14 -3.07
C VAL A 62 -12.30 -25.28 -1.91
N ILE A 63 -10.98 -25.20 -1.77
CA ILE A 63 -10.31 -24.48 -0.70
C ILE A 63 -9.57 -23.26 -1.28
N PRO A 64 -9.90 -22.02 -0.89
CA PRO A 64 -9.14 -20.86 -1.28
C PRO A 64 -7.69 -20.92 -0.79
N LEU A 65 -6.73 -20.60 -1.66
CA LEU A 65 -5.31 -20.51 -1.26
C LEU A 65 -5.08 -19.43 -0.20
N SER A 66 -5.97 -18.43 -0.11
CA SER A 66 -5.93 -17.42 0.95
C SER A 66 -6.05 -18.01 2.35
N ILE A 67 -6.50 -19.24 2.54
CA ILE A 67 -6.50 -19.85 3.89
C ILE A 67 -5.07 -20.16 4.35
N PHE A 68 -4.13 -20.37 3.43
CA PHE A 68 -2.75 -20.77 3.73
C PHE A 68 -1.74 -19.66 3.51
N PHE A 69 -1.97 -18.86 2.47
CA PHE A 69 -1.06 -17.82 2.04
C PHE A 69 -1.73 -16.48 2.15
N ASP A 70 -0.95 -15.49 2.55
CA ASP A 70 -1.38 -14.12 2.39
C ASP A 70 -1.27 -13.74 0.91
N ILE A 71 -2.40 -13.33 0.34
CA ILE A 71 -2.54 -13.00 -1.08
C ILE A 71 -3.28 -11.68 -1.26
N ILE A 72 -3.58 -10.98 -0.17
CA ILE A 72 -4.36 -9.76 -0.16
C ILE A 72 -3.36 -8.61 -0.02
N PRO A 73 -3.33 -7.69 -0.99
CA PRO A 73 -2.45 -6.54 -0.88
C PRO A 73 -2.79 -5.62 0.30
N PRO A 74 -1.77 -4.98 0.89
CA PRO A 74 -2.00 -3.93 1.85
C PRO A 74 -2.64 -2.71 1.17
N LYS A 75 -3.19 -1.83 2.00
CA LYS A 75 -3.71 -0.52 1.59
C LYS A 75 -2.79 0.58 2.12
N ILE A 76 -2.65 1.64 1.33
CA ILE A 76 -1.91 2.85 1.70
C ILE A 76 -2.77 4.10 1.46
N SER A 77 -2.65 5.07 2.35
CA SER A 77 -3.30 6.38 2.24
C SER A 77 -2.38 7.47 2.78
N VAL A 78 -2.61 8.71 2.37
CA VAL A 78 -1.87 9.87 2.87
C VAL A 78 -2.60 10.45 4.07
N GLN A 79 -1.92 10.60 5.20
CA GLN A 79 -2.48 11.25 6.38
C GLN A 79 -2.30 12.77 6.33
N ASN A 80 -1.16 13.24 5.82
CA ASN A 80 -0.94 14.65 5.51
C ASN A 80 -0.08 14.79 4.25
N SER A 81 -0.37 15.82 3.45
CA SER A 81 0.43 16.22 2.30
C SER A 81 0.56 17.74 2.28
N PRO A 82 1.53 18.28 1.54
CA PRO A 82 1.49 19.67 1.12
C PRO A 82 0.13 20.03 0.50
N GLU A 83 -0.24 21.31 0.61
CA GLU A 83 -1.25 21.88 -0.28
C GLU A 83 -0.68 21.96 -1.71
N ARG A 84 -1.41 22.62 -2.62
CA ARG A 84 -0.97 22.79 -4.01
C ARG A 84 0.41 23.47 -4.11
N PHE A 85 0.72 24.37 -3.18
CA PHE A 85 1.97 25.13 -3.12
C PHE A 85 2.57 25.07 -1.72
N ILE A 86 3.91 25.06 -1.63
CA ILE A 86 4.65 25.28 -0.39
C ILE A 86 5.76 26.29 -0.62
N ASN A 87 6.03 27.12 0.39
CA ASN A 87 7.14 28.07 0.39
C ASN A 87 8.32 27.65 1.28
N GLU A 88 8.40 26.35 1.57
CA GLU A 88 9.45 25.74 2.36
C GLU A 88 10.22 24.72 1.52
N ASN A 89 11.53 24.58 1.78
CA ASN A 89 12.38 23.61 1.11
C ASN A 89 12.36 22.22 1.78
N SER A 90 11.44 21.99 2.71
CA SER A 90 11.30 20.73 3.43
C SER A 90 9.84 20.49 3.82
N PHE A 91 9.42 19.23 3.86
CA PHE A 91 8.08 18.85 4.31
C PHE A 91 8.06 17.38 4.75
N ASN A 92 7.27 17.06 5.78
CA ASN A 92 7.08 15.68 6.22
C ASN A 92 5.73 15.15 5.74
N ILE A 93 5.73 14.04 5.01
CA ILE A 93 4.52 13.34 4.57
C ILE A 93 4.38 12.07 5.41
N THR A 94 3.30 11.96 6.17
CA THR A 94 2.95 10.77 6.93
C THR A 94 1.90 9.97 6.18
N PHE A 95 2.14 8.68 6.08
CA PHE A 95 1.26 7.71 5.46
C PHE A 95 0.52 6.90 6.53
N LYS A 96 -0.61 6.34 6.14
CA LYS A 96 -1.30 5.30 6.91
C LYS A 96 -1.44 4.06 6.06
N VAL A 97 -0.99 2.93 6.60
CA VAL A 97 -1.11 1.62 5.98
C VAL A 97 -1.97 0.69 6.82
N SER A 98 -2.66 -0.23 6.15
CA SER A 98 -3.48 -1.25 6.80
C SER A 98 -3.55 -2.49 5.93
N ASP A 99 -3.71 -3.65 6.54
CA ASP A 99 -3.81 -4.93 5.88
C ASP A 99 -4.76 -5.85 6.66
N ASP A 100 -5.26 -6.92 6.06
CA ASP A 100 -6.16 -7.86 6.76
C ASP A 100 -5.41 -8.81 7.70
N ARG A 101 -4.13 -9.09 7.44
CA ARG A 101 -3.32 -10.08 8.17
C ARG A 101 -1.99 -9.55 8.66
N THR A 102 -1.47 -8.52 8.02
CA THR A 102 -0.17 -7.97 8.33
C THR A 102 -0.29 -6.78 9.30
N PRO A 103 0.34 -6.84 10.48
CA PRO A 103 0.44 -5.68 11.37
C PRO A 103 1.12 -4.50 10.67
N GLN A 104 0.64 -3.28 10.95
CA GLN A 104 1.12 -2.06 10.28
C GLN A 104 2.64 -1.87 10.33
N ASP A 105 3.30 -2.24 11.44
CA ASP A 105 4.76 -2.12 11.62
C ASP A 105 5.59 -3.09 10.75
N LYS A 106 4.94 -4.09 10.14
CA LYS A 106 5.56 -5.05 9.23
C LYS A 106 5.35 -4.69 7.76
N ILE A 107 4.51 -3.71 7.45
CA ILE A 107 4.26 -3.24 6.09
C ILE A 107 5.35 -2.24 5.72
N ASN A 108 5.99 -2.47 4.58
CA ASN A 108 7.03 -1.60 4.06
C ASN A 108 6.43 -0.59 3.09
N ILE A 109 6.82 0.67 3.18
CA ILE A 109 6.40 1.72 2.25
C ILE A 109 7.56 2.05 1.31
N TYR A 110 7.25 2.11 0.01
CA TYR A 110 8.19 2.46 -1.05
C TYR A 110 7.72 3.72 -1.77
N ILE A 111 8.66 4.61 -2.06
CA ILE A 111 8.40 5.93 -2.64
C ILE A 111 9.23 6.12 -3.90
N ASN A 112 8.61 6.64 -4.95
CA ASN A 112 9.27 7.15 -6.14
C ASN A 112 9.06 8.67 -6.21
N ILE A 113 10.17 9.41 -6.16
CA ILE A 113 10.18 10.88 -6.24
C ILE A 113 10.69 11.27 -7.62
N ASN A 114 9.86 11.99 -8.38
CA ASN A 114 10.19 12.54 -9.70
C ASN A 114 10.74 11.51 -10.72
N GLY A 115 10.35 10.24 -10.59
CA GLY A 115 10.74 9.18 -11.53
C GLY A 115 12.03 8.42 -11.16
N ASN A 116 12.66 8.69 -10.02
CA ASN A 116 13.93 8.07 -9.60
C ASN A 116 13.82 6.62 -9.06
N GLY A 117 12.73 5.92 -9.39
CA GLY A 117 12.47 4.55 -8.93
C GLY A 117 11.94 4.47 -7.50
N PHE A 118 11.41 3.31 -7.13
CA PHE A 118 10.82 3.07 -5.81
C PHE A 118 11.88 2.69 -4.78
N ASN A 119 12.04 3.52 -3.77
CA ASN A 119 12.97 3.31 -2.65
C ASN A 119 12.18 3.18 -1.35
N LYS A 120 12.58 2.25 -0.48
CA LYS A 120 11.95 2.06 0.82
C LYS A 120 12.21 3.27 1.72
N ILE A 121 11.19 3.75 2.44
CA ILE A 121 11.41 4.79 3.45
C ILE A 121 12.06 4.23 4.71
N SER A 122 12.94 5.03 5.30
CA SER A 122 13.58 4.77 6.58
C SER A 122 12.85 5.56 7.67
N GLY A 123 12.47 4.91 8.77
CA GLY A 123 11.88 5.61 9.93
C GLY A 123 10.38 5.43 10.15
N GLY A 124 9.77 4.37 9.62
CA GLY A 124 8.37 4.03 9.86
C GLY A 124 7.46 4.46 8.72
N ASP A 125 6.45 5.28 9.02
CA ASP A 125 5.39 5.69 8.09
C ASP A 125 5.53 7.14 7.58
N THR A 126 6.60 7.82 7.95
CA THR A 126 6.82 9.24 7.64
C THR A 126 8.01 9.41 6.69
N LEU A 127 7.74 10.01 5.53
CA LEU A 127 8.74 10.45 4.56
C LEU A 127 9.15 11.89 4.87
N ARG A 128 10.44 12.08 5.16
CA ARG A 128 11.04 13.40 5.34
C ARG A 128 11.64 13.90 4.03
N LEU A 129 11.05 14.96 3.47
CA LEU A 129 11.58 15.67 2.31
C LEU A 129 12.43 16.83 2.77
N ILE A 130 13.63 16.95 2.22
CA ILE A 130 14.58 18.03 2.50
C ILE A 130 15.24 18.47 1.20
N ASN A 131 15.79 19.68 1.18
CA ASN A 131 16.47 20.26 0.01
C ASN A 131 15.58 20.23 -1.24
N LEU A 132 14.29 20.47 -1.07
CA LEU A 132 13.35 20.58 -2.18
C LEU A 132 13.75 21.78 -3.05
N SER A 133 13.84 21.54 -4.34
CA SER A 133 14.09 22.57 -5.35
C SER A 133 12.76 23.17 -5.80
N GLU A 134 12.80 24.43 -6.20
CA GLU A 134 11.67 25.14 -6.78
C GLU A 134 11.11 24.42 -8.02
N GLY A 135 9.79 24.49 -8.18
CA GLY A 135 9.05 23.87 -9.26
C GLY A 135 8.22 22.65 -8.84
N PRO A 136 7.73 21.86 -9.81
CA PRO A 136 6.79 20.79 -9.55
C PRO A 136 7.47 19.57 -8.91
N CYS A 137 6.82 19.03 -7.87
CA CYS A 137 7.19 17.79 -7.22
C CYS A 137 6.09 16.75 -7.41
N ARG A 138 6.47 15.55 -7.86
CA ARG A 138 5.57 14.40 -8.03
C ARG A 138 6.12 13.18 -7.30
N ILE A 139 5.29 12.62 -6.44
CA ILE A 139 5.63 11.48 -5.61
C ILE A 139 4.60 10.37 -5.83
N PHE A 140 5.09 9.14 -6.02
CA PHE A 140 4.28 7.93 -5.97
C PHE A 140 4.65 7.11 -4.75
N ALA A 141 3.66 6.58 -4.03
CA ALA A 141 3.87 5.76 -2.85
C ALA A 141 3.11 4.44 -2.97
N LYS A 142 3.72 3.32 -2.58
CA LYS A 142 3.07 2.01 -2.47
C LYS A 142 3.47 1.30 -1.18
N ALA A 143 2.59 0.42 -0.69
CA ALA A 143 2.84 -0.45 0.44
C ALA A 143 3.10 -1.88 -0.03
N VAL A 144 3.98 -2.60 0.67
CA VAL A 144 4.34 -3.99 0.40
C VAL A 144 4.40 -4.76 1.72
N ASP A 145 3.64 -5.84 1.82
CA ASP A 145 3.63 -6.71 3.00
C ASP A 145 4.83 -7.70 3.02
N PRO A 146 5.04 -8.48 4.09
CA PRO A 146 6.07 -9.52 4.14
C PRO A 146 5.86 -10.72 3.20
N ALA A 147 4.63 -10.93 2.73
CA ALA A 147 4.30 -11.97 1.76
C ALA A 147 4.61 -11.55 0.31
N GLY A 148 4.93 -10.28 0.10
CA GLY A 148 5.26 -9.68 -1.19
C GLY A 148 4.06 -9.14 -1.96
N ASN A 149 2.88 -9.03 -1.34
CA ASN A 149 1.73 -8.39 -1.99
C ASN A 149 1.93 -6.86 -1.97
N GLU A 150 1.59 -6.20 -3.09
CA GLU A 150 1.79 -4.76 -3.28
C GLU A 150 0.47 -4.03 -3.48
N SER A 151 0.32 -2.88 -2.82
CA SER A 151 -0.81 -1.97 -3.06
C SER A 151 -0.71 -1.31 -4.44
N ASP A 152 -1.85 -0.87 -4.97
CA ASP A 152 -1.85 0.15 -6.03
C ASP A 152 -1.11 1.40 -5.52
N PRO A 153 -0.30 2.07 -6.37
CA PRO A 153 0.41 3.26 -5.95
C PRO A 153 -0.53 4.46 -5.84
N ILE A 154 -0.40 5.23 -4.76
CA ILE A 154 -1.03 6.54 -4.62
C ILE A 154 -0.11 7.63 -5.16
N LYS A 155 -0.69 8.74 -5.61
CA LYS A 155 0.02 9.87 -6.22
C LYS A 155 -0.16 11.13 -5.37
N ILE A 156 0.94 11.84 -5.13
CA ILE A 156 0.98 13.14 -4.45
C ILE A 156 1.68 14.12 -5.39
N GLU A 157 1.12 15.32 -5.57
CA GLU A 157 1.73 16.36 -6.39
C GLU A 157 1.49 17.75 -5.79
N PHE A 158 2.54 18.56 -5.81
CA PHE A 158 2.57 19.93 -5.30
C PHE A 158 3.67 20.72 -6.00
N ILE A 159 3.66 22.04 -5.85
CA ILE A 159 4.68 22.95 -6.37
C ILE A 159 5.43 23.55 -5.19
N VAL A 160 6.76 23.53 -5.28
CA VAL A 160 7.64 24.24 -4.37
C VAL A 160 7.88 25.63 -4.96
N ASP A 161 7.52 26.67 -4.23
CA ASP A 161 7.67 28.07 -4.63
C ASP A 161 8.47 28.82 -3.57
N LEU A 162 9.75 29.05 -3.86
CA LEU A 162 10.66 29.69 -2.90
C LEU A 162 10.92 31.15 -3.26
N THR A 163 10.34 31.63 -4.36
CA THR A 163 10.55 32.98 -4.87
C THR A 163 9.61 33.95 -4.15
N PRO A 164 10.13 34.90 -3.35
CA PRO A 164 9.28 35.95 -2.80
C PRO A 164 8.82 36.89 -3.92
N PRO A 165 7.61 37.47 -3.83
CA PRO A 165 7.15 38.44 -4.81
C PRO A 165 8.05 39.68 -4.81
N GLU A 166 8.33 40.23 -5.99
CA GLU A 166 9.03 41.49 -6.15
C GLU A 166 8.04 42.66 -6.12
N ILE A 167 8.37 43.69 -5.34
CA ILE A 167 7.59 44.93 -5.24
C ILE A 167 8.40 46.07 -5.86
N ASN A 168 7.87 46.66 -6.93
CA ASN A 168 8.48 47.78 -7.63
C ASN A 168 7.60 49.04 -7.49
N PHE A 169 8.24 50.19 -7.23
CA PHE A 169 7.56 51.49 -7.17
C PHE A 169 8.22 52.48 -8.11
N SER A 170 7.41 53.34 -8.74
CA SER A 170 7.89 54.49 -9.51
C SER A 170 7.15 55.75 -9.10
N LEU A 171 7.91 56.84 -8.94
CA LEU A 171 7.35 58.17 -8.80
C LEU A 171 7.21 58.81 -10.17
N SER A 172 6.06 59.43 -10.42
CA SER A 172 5.83 60.27 -11.59
C SER A 172 5.03 61.52 -11.20
N GLY A 173 5.42 62.69 -11.70
CA GLY A 173 4.80 63.97 -11.36
C GLY A 173 5.82 65.10 -11.24
N SER A 174 5.33 66.34 -11.20
CA SER A 174 6.13 67.56 -11.04
C SER A 174 5.75 68.26 -9.74
N THR A 175 6.74 68.83 -9.04
CA THR A 175 6.52 69.67 -7.84
C THR A 175 5.78 70.96 -8.17
N GLU A 176 5.71 71.38 -9.44
CA GLU A 176 5.04 72.61 -9.87
C GLU A 176 3.51 72.56 -9.73
N ASN A 177 2.90 71.36 -9.64
CA ASN A 177 1.45 71.20 -9.49
C ASN A 177 1.02 70.57 -8.15
N ASN A 178 1.93 70.49 -7.17
CA ASN A 178 1.69 69.89 -5.85
C ASN A 178 1.09 68.46 -5.89
N LYS A 179 1.28 67.74 -7.00
CA LYS A 179 0.74 66.40 -7.24
C LYS A 179 1.85 65.47 -7.70
N VAL A 180 2.25 64.58 -6.80
CA VAL A 180 3.14 63.45 -7.06
C VAL A 180 2.28 62.20 -7.11
N THR A 181 2.47 61.38 -8.13
CA THR A 181 1.80 60.09 -8.28
C THR A 181 2.79 58.97 -7.98
N LEU A 182 2.43 58.12 -7.03
CA LEU A 182 3.14 56.88 -6.73
C LEU A 182 2.44 55.74 -7.46
N ASN A 183 3.14 55.07 -8.38
CA ASN A 183 2.67 53.85 -9.00
C ASN A 183 3.45 52.67 -8.41
N GLY A 184 2.76 51.57 -8.11
CA GLY A 184 3.38 50.32 -7.65
C GLY A 184 2.92 49.14 -8.51
N SER A 185 3.81 48.16 -8.69
CA SER A 185 3.48 46.86 -9.30
C SER A 185 4.10 45.75 -8.46
N VAL A 186 3.36 44.67 -8.30
CA VAL A 186 3.83 43.44 -7.66
C VAL A 186 3.87 42.35 -8.71
N SER A 187 4.93 41.55 -8.72
CA SER A 187 5.09 40.41 -9.63
C SER A 187 5.62 39.21 -8.89
N ASP A 188 5.13 38.03 -9.27
CA ASP A 188 5.62 36.76 -8.76
C ASP A 188 5.73 35.71 -9.86
N GLY A 189 6.72 34.83 -9.74
CA GLY A 189 7.14 33.86 -10.75
C GLY A 189 6.35 32.54 -10.76
N LEU A 190 5.72 32.15 -9.64
CA LEU A 190 5.07 30.83 -9.51
C LEU A 190 3.72 30.83 -8.78
N SER A 191 3.49 31.66 -7.76
CA SER A 191 2.25 31.72 -6.96
C SER A 191 1.95 33.10 -6.32
N GLY A 192 1.06 33.86 -6.96
CA GLY A 192 0.30 34.93 -6.31
C GLY A 192 0.92 36.34 -6.36
N VAL A 193 0.04 37.33 -6.43
CA VAL A 193 0.29 38.71 -5.96
C VAL A 193 -0.50 38.91 -4.69
#